data_AF-A0A7W8SYI2-F1
#
_entry.id   AF-A0A7W8SYI2-F1
#
_cell.length_a   1.000
_cell.length_b   1.000
_cell.length_c   1.000
_cell.angle_alpha   90.00
_cell.angle_beta   90.00
_cell.angle_gamma   90.00
#
_symmetry.space_group_name_H-M   'P 1'
#
loop_
_entity.id
_entity.type
_entity.pdbx_description
1 polymer ?
#
loop_
_entity_poly.entity_id
_entity_poly.type
_entity_poly.pdbx_seq_one_letter_code
_entity_poly.pdbx_strand_id
1 'polypeptide(L)'
;MNFDNHEVRLEHINTRMEQHGDDEVLALDLKICFDLANRSLDQLSPTLRRSLYDPDDTGDMLDPDSTPRLRNPQLGTLRWPGRYAPVLFVFHDGDGEDDDLRFTDAKLDRITFEAKDGGTCSYTTRIQVYPEDSSVTARIVDLLHRPDTRGTLEASDEALNGNSNGDGDE
;
A
#
# COMPACT_ATOMS: atom_id res chain seq x y z
N MET A 1 3.02 6.06 -2.27
CA MET A 1 2.89 4.69 -2.81
C MET A 1 1.50 4.60 -3.39
N ASN A 2 1.35 4.98 -4.66
CA ASN A 2 0.05 5.15 -5.29
C ASN A 2 -0.05 4.21 -6.50
N PHE A 3 -1.23 3.63 -6.69
CA PHE A 3 -1.55 2.79 -7.83
C PHE A 3 -3.04 2.92 -8.17
N ASP A 4 -3.36 2.73 -9.45
CA ASP A 4 -4.72 2.78 -9.96
C ASP A 4 -5.07 1.45 -10.65
N ASN A 5 -6.26 0.93 -10.36
CA ASN A 5 -6.81 -0.31 -10.88
C ASN A 5 -5.75 -1.41 -11.01
N HIS A 6 -5.07 -1.70 -9.91
CA HIS A 6 -3.90 -2.57 -9.85
C HIS A 6 -4.23 -3.88 -9.12
N GLU A 7 -3.53 -4.96 -9.46
CA GLU A 7 -3.73 -6.25 -8.79
C GLU A 7 -3.32 -6.14 -7.32
N VAL A 8 -4.24 -6.50 -6.42
CA VAL A 8 -4.02 -6.49 -4.98
C VAL A 8 -4.57 -7.78 -4.39
N ARG A 9 -3.89 -8.30 -3.37
CA ARG A 9 -4.35 -9.48 -2.64
C ARG A 9 -4.68 -9.10 -1.21
N LEU A 10 -5.93 -9.34 -0.80
CA LEU A 10 -6.34 -9.28 0.60
C LEU A 10 -5.94 -10.59 1.28
N GLU A 11 -4.95 -10.51 2.18
CA GLU A 11 -4.38 -11.67 2.89
C GLU A 11 -5.03 -11.94 4.23
N HIS A 12 -5.49 -10.87 4.89
CA HIS A 12 -6.00 -10.99 6.25
C HIS A 12 -6.92 -9.83 6.57
N ILE A 13 -7.95 -10.11 7.36
CA ILE A 13 -8.87 -9.13 7.93
C ILE A 13 -8.83 -9.30 9.45
N ASN A 14 -8.53 -8.24 10.20
CA ASN A 14 -8.85 -8.19 11.62
C ASN A 14 -10.01 -7.23 11.85
N THR A 15 -10.97 -7.63 12.66
CA THR A 15 -12.02 -6.74 13.15
C THR A 15 -11.59 -6.10 14.46
N ARG A 16 -11.91 -4.82 14.64
CA ARG A 16 -11.78 -4.12 15.92
C ARG A 16 -12.99 -3.21 16.14
N MET A 17 -13.34 -2.98 17.39
CA MET A 17 -14.23 -1.89 17.77
C MET A 17 -13.38 -0.70 18.17
N GLU A 18 -13.66 0.48 17.62
CA GLU A 18 -13.02 1.74 18.02
C GLU A 18 -14.05 2.68 18.61
N GLN A 19 -13.63 3.44 19.62
CA GLN A 19 -14.42 4.54 20.15
C GLN A 19 -14.19 5.78 19.29
N HIS A 20 -15.25 6.31 18.70
CA HIS A 20 -15.22 7.50 17.88
C HIS A 20 -16.16 8.55 18.49
N GLY A 21 -15.62 9.37 19.39
CA GLY A 21 -16.43 10.21 20.26
C GLY A 21 -17.22 9.35 21.26
N ASP A 22 -18.54 9.47 21.26
CA ASP A 22 -19.44 8.71 22.13
C ASP A 22 -19.92 7.38 21.51
N ASP A 23 -19.60 7.12 20.22
CA ASP A 23 -20.03 5.94 19.49
C ASP A 23 -18.94 4.86 19.39
N GLU A 24 -19.33 3.59 19.41
CA GLU A 24 -18.46 2.48 19.02
C GLU A 24 -18.67 2.15 17.55
N VAL A 25 -17.60 2.26 16.76
CA VAL A 25 -17.62 1.97 15.32
C VAL A 25 -16.79 0.72 15.01
N LEU A 26 -17.26 -0.08 14.06
CA LEU A 26 -16.48 -1.19 13.53
C LEU A 26 -15.36 -0.64 12.63
N ALA A 27 -14.14 -1.06 12.90
CA ALA A 27 -13.00 -0.84 12.02
C ALA A 27 -12.40 -2.18 11.58
N LEU A 28 -11.87 -2.21 10.37
CA LEU A 28 -11.18 -3.36 9.81
C LEU A 28 -9.70 -3.04 9.57
N ASP A 29 -8.81 -3.96 9.92
CA ASP A 29 -7.41 -3.97 9.51
C ASP A 29 -7.27 -4.93 8.34
N LEU A 30 -7.05 -4.39 7.16
CA LEU A 30 -6.85 -5.16 5.94
C LEU A 30 -5.35 -5.31 5.70
N LYS A 31 -4.84 -6.53 5.75
CA LYS A 31 -3.48 -6.82 5.28
C LYS A 31 -3.55 -7.03 3.77
N ILE A 32 -2.98 -6.11 3.01
CA ILE A 32 -2.94 -6.17 1.55
C ILE A 32 -1.51 -6.35 1.04
N CYS A 33 -1.39 -7.10 -0.05
CA CYS A 33 -0.15 -7.33 -0.78
C CYS A 33 -0.31 -6.92 -2.24
N PHE A 34 0.75 -6.35 -2.84
CA PHE A 34 0.77 -5.96 -4.26
C PHE A 34 2.21 -5.71 -4.73
N ASP A 35 2.43 -5.71 -6.04
CA ASP A 35 3.75 -5.59 -6.66
C ASP A 35 3.83 -4.32 -7.52
N LEU A 36 4.72 -3.38 -7.18
CA LEU A 36 4.94 -2.17 -7.97
C LEU A 36 6.33 -2.17 -8.59
N ALA A 37 6.50 -1.36 -9.64
CA ALA A 37 7.83 -1.00 -10.14
C ALA A 37 8.61 -0.25 -9.05
N ASN A 38 9.93 -0.44 -9.00
CA ASN A 38 10.82 0.13 -7.98
C ASN A 38 10.79 1.66 -7.89
N ARG A 39 10.35 2.37 -8.94
CA ARG A 39 10.04 3.82 -8.90
C ARG A 39 9.04 4.20 -7.81
N SER A 40 8.19 3.27 -7.37
CA SER A 40 7.27 3.48 -6.26
C SER A 40 7.99 3.77 -4.93
N LEU A 41 9.23 3.32 -4.77
CA LEU A 41 10.08 3.65 -3.61
C LEU A 41 10.39 5.15 -3.53
N ASP A 42 10.41 5.86 -4.66
CA ASP A 42 10.68 7.31 -4.70
C ASP A 42 9.57 8.11 -3.98
N GLN A 43 8.36 7.54 -3.88
CA GLN A 43 7.24 8.11 -3.13
C GLN A 43 7.36 7.89 -1.61
N LEU A 44 8.21 6.95 -1.16
CA LEU A 44 8.54 6.78 0.26
C LEU A 44 9.72 7.68 0.64
N SER A 45 10.76 7.68 -0.20
CA SER A 45 11.88 8.60 -0.09
C SER A 45 12.59 8.74 -1.43
N PRO A 46 12.94 9.96 -1.87
CA PRO A 46 13.61 10.20 -3.16
C PRO A 46 14.97 9.49 -3.32
N THR A 47 15.58 9.02 -2.24
CA THR A 47 16.89 8.34 -2.27
C THR A 47 16.78 6.83 -2.13
N LEU A 48 15.61 6.31 -1.76
CA LEU A 48 15.44 4.90 -1.37
C LEU A 48 15.69 3.96 -2.54
N ARG A 49 15.11 4.22 -3.71
CA ARG A 49 15.33 3.40 -4.91
C ARG A 49 16.81 3.28 -5.24
N ARG A 50 17.52 4.41 -5.30
CA ARG A 50 18.96 4.46 -5.64
C ARG A 50 19.86 3.82 -4.57
N SER A 51 19.38 3.70 -3.34
CA SER A 51 20.11 2.98 -2.28
C SER A 51 20.01 1.46 -2.43
N LEU A 52 18.96 0.96 -3.11
CA LEU A 52 18.68 -0.46 -3.27
C LEU A 52 19.05 -0.97 -4.66
N TYR A 53 18.96 -0.13 -5.70
CA TYR A 53 19.14 -0.53 -7.08
C TYR A 53 20.31 0.18 -7.76
N ASP A 54 20.83 -0.47 -8.79
CA ASP A 54 21.77 0.09 -9.76
C ASP A 54 21.11 0.22 -11.14
N PRO A 55 21.55 1.20 -11.95
CA PRO A 55 21.28 1.19 -13.38
C PRO A 55 21.87 -0.08 -14.02
N ASP A 56 21.36 -0.43 -15.19
CA ASP A 56 22.02 -1.45 -16.00
C ASP A 56 23.30 -0.87 -16.61
N ASP A 57 24.40 -1.61 -16.48
CA ASP A 57 25.72 -1.22 -17.00
C ASP A 57 25.85 -1.56 -18.51
N THR A 58 24.85 -2.23 -19.08
CA THR A 58 24.79 -2.58 -20.50
C THR A 58 24.24 -1.38 -21.28
N GLY A 59 25.11 -0.62 -21.93
CA GLY A 59 24.87 0.72 -22.52
C GLY A 59 23.84 0.83 -23.67
N ASP A 60 22.82 -0.01 -23.70
CA ASP A 60 21.74 -0.04 -24.69
C ASP A 60 20.35 0.15 -24.01
N MET A 61 20.29 1.00 -22.99
CA MET A 61 19.04 1.29 -22.30
C MET A 61 18.17 2.26 -23.10
N LEU A 62 16.96 1.80 -23.42
CA LEU A 62 15.87 2.62 -23.97
C LEU A 62 15.33 3.63 -22.94
N ASP A 63 15.48 3.36 -21.64
CA ASP A 63 15.05 4.22 -20.53
C ASP A 63 16.25 4.54 -19.61
N PRO A 64 16.75 5.79 -19.59
CA PRO A 64 17.90 6.19 -18.78
C PRO A 64 17.65 6.18 -17.27
N ASP A 65 16.39 6.12 -16.83
CA ASP A 65 16.03 6.07 -15.40
C ASP A 65 15.81 4.64 -14.88
N SER A 66 15.97 3.64 -15.73
CA SER A 66 15.76 2.24 -15.36
C SER A 66 16.87 1.72 -14.45
N THR A 67 16.47 1.16 -13.31
CA THR A 67 17.38 0.63 -12.27
C THR A 67 17.04 -0.82 -11.91
N PRO A 68 17.22 -1.80 -12.81
CA PRO A 68 16.68 -3.16 -12.62
C PRO A 68 17.53 -4.02 -11.67
N ARG A 69 18.81 -3.70 -11.46
CA ARG A 69 19.75 -4.54 -10.71
C ARG A 69 19.68 -4.26 -9.22
N LEU A 70 19.40 -5.27 -8.41
CA LEU A 70 19.36 -5.15 -6.96
C LEU A 70 20.78 -5.21 -6.36
N ARG A 71 21.16 -4.22 -5.54
CA ARG A 71 22.51 -4.11 -4.94
C ARG A 71 22.79 -5.20 -3.89
N ASN A 72 21.81 -5.47 -3.02
CA ASN A 72 21.96 -6.38 -1.89
C ASN A 72 20.78 -7.37 -1.83
N PRO A 73 20.74 -8.41 -2.68
CA PRO A 73 19.60 -9.34 -2.73
C PRO A 73 19.33 -10.08 -1.41
N GLN A 74 20.32 -10.17 -0.52
CA GLN A 74 20.20 -10.84 0.78
C GLN A 74 19.50 -9.99 1.86
N LEU A 75 19.17 -8.73 1.57
CA LEU A 75 18.58 -7.81 2.54
C LEU A 75 17.15 -8.21 2.95
N GLY A 76 16.46 -8.96 2.09
CA GLY A 76 15.10 -9.46 2.34
C GLY A 76 14.08 -8.34 2.51
N THR A 77 13.07 -8.59 3.34
CA THR A 77 11.99 -7.63 3.60
C THR A 77 12.45 -6.47 4.49
N LEU A 78 12.24 -5.25 4.01
CA LEU A 78 12.48 -4.01 4.74
C LEU A 78 11.20 -3.44 5.32
N ARG A 79 11.29 -2.81 6.49
CA ARG A 79 10.19 -2.11 7.14
C ARG A 79 10.29 -0.61 6.91
N TRP A 80 9.17 0.01 6.52
CA TRP A 80 9.01 1.45 6.45
C TRP A 80 8.08 1.93 7.57
N PRO A 81 8.53 2.83 8.47
CA PRO A 81 7.74 3.24 9.63
C PRO A 81 6.64 4.26 9.31
N GLY A 82 6.55 4.75 8.06
CA GLY A 82 5.59 5.76 7.65
C GLY A 82 4.14 5.36 7.91
N ARG A 83 3.35 6.36 8.31
CA ARG A 83 1.91 6.26 8.50
C ARG A 83 1.26 7.37 7.70
N TYR A 84 0.23 7.05 6.94
CA TYR A 84 -0.39 7.96 5.99
C TYR A 84 -1.90 7.97 6.20
N ALA A 85 -2.44 9.15 6.45
CA ALA A 85 -3.87 9.38 6.63
C ALA A 85 -4.20 10.86 6.34
N PRO A 86 -5.36 11.16 5.74
CA PRO A 86 -6.26 10.21 5.10
C PRO A 86 -5.64 9.67 3.80
N VAL A 87 -6.01 8.44 3.42
CA VAL A 87 -5.75 7.89 2.08
C VAL A 87 -7.06 7.41 1.45
N LEU A 88 -7.15 7.52 0.13
CA LEU A 88 -8.20 6.84 -0.63
C LEU A 88 -7.75 5.40 -0.87
N PHE A 89 -8.61 4.46 -0.53
CA PHE A 89 -8.47 3.06 -0.92
C PHE A 89 -9.77 2.55 -1.54
N VAL A 90 -9.67 1.85 -2.65
CA VAL A 90 -10.80 1.28 -3.38
C VAL A 90 -10.50 -0.18 -3.69
N PHE A 91 -11.44 -1.08 -3.40
CA PHE A 91 -11.48 -2.38 -4.09
C PHE A 91 -12.46 -2.28 -5.26
N HIS A 92 -12.02 -2.73 -6.43
CA HIS A 92 -12.89 -2.89 -7.58
C HIS A 92 -13.52 -4.28 -7.53
N ASP A 93 -14.79 -4.34 -7.15
CA ASP A 93 -15.53 -5.57 -6.89
C ASP A 93 -16.75 -5.71 -7.82
N GLY A 94 -16.50 -5.89 -9.12
CA GLY A 94 -17.56 -6.00 -10.11
C GLY A 94 -17.14 -5.50 -11.48
N ASP A 95 -18.13 -5.26 -12.35
CA ASP A 95 -17.92 -4.76 -13.72
C ASP A 95 -18.08 -3.22 -13.83
N GLY A 96 -18.54 -2.54 -12.77
CA GLY A 96 -18.79 -1.09 -12.78
C GLY A 96 -18.45 -0.38 -11.46
N GLU A 97 -18.31 0.94 -11.52
CA GLU A 97 -17.93 1.80 -10.37
C GLU A 97 -18.96 1.75 -9.23
N ASP A 98 -20.23 1.46 -9.51
CA ASP A 98 -21.27 1.31 -8.49
C ASP A 98 -21.04 0.10 -7.58
N ASP A 99 -20.24 -0.87 -8.04
CA ASP A 99 -19.86 -2.03 -7.26
C ASP A 99 -18.55 -1.79 -6.47
N ASP A 100 -17.87 -0.66 -6.61
CA ASP A 100 -16.61 -0.42 -5.90
C ASP A 100 -16.80 -0.25 -4.39
N LEU A 101 -15.89 -0.82 -3.60
CA LEU A 101 -15.80 -0.59 -2.15
C LEU A 101 -14.82 0.54 -1.88
N ARG A 102 -15.34 1.76 -1.70
CA ARG A 102 -14.55 2.99 -1.59
C ARG A 102 -14.41 3.47 -0.14
N PHE A 103 -13.18 3.74 0.27
CA PHE A 103 -12.82 4.27 1.60
C PHE A 103 -11.97 5.54 1.44
N THR A 104 -12.55 6.71 1.70
CA THR A 104 -11.87 8.01 1.51
C THR A 104 -11.05 8.48 2.71
N ASP A 105 -11.32 7.93 3.90
CA ASP A 105 -10.63 8.24 5.15
C ASP A 105 -9.92 6.99 5.72
N ALA A 106 -9.32 6.20 4.82
CA ALA A 106 -8.55 5.05 5.23
C ALA A 106 -7.20 5.49 5.82
N LYS A 107 -6.59 4.62 6.62
CA LYS A 107 -5.23 4.83 7.18
C LYS A 107 -4.29 3.74 6.70
N LEU A 108 -3.16 4.13 6.13
CA LEU A 108 -2.13 3.24 5.59
C LEU A 108 -0.93 3.22 6.54
N ASP A 109 -0.57 2.04 7.07
CA ASP A 109 0.62 1.85 7.88
C ASP A 109 1.14 0.41 7.87
N ARG A 110 2.13 0.10 8.72
CA ARG A 110 2.81 -1.21 8.76
C ARG A 110 3.35 -1.63 7.39
N ILE A 111 3.88 -0.67 6.66
CA ILE A 111 4.43 -0.89 5.32
C ILE A 111 5.72 -1.69 5.45
N THR A 112 5.77 -2.79 4.72
CA THR A 112 6.99 -3.54 4.45
C THR A 112 7.10 -3.74 2.95
N PHE A 113 8.33 -3.82 2.45
CA PHE A 113 8.57 -4.12 1.05
C PHE A 113 9.80 -5.00 0.88
N GLU A 114 9.78 -5.81 -0.17
CA GLU A 114 10.91 -6.61 -0.62
C GLU A 114 11.28 -6.19 -2.03
N ALA A 115 12.49 -5.65 -2.18
CA ALA A 115 13.05 -5.29 -3.47
C ALA A 115 13.54 -6.56 -4.18
N LYS A 116 13.19 -6.73 -5.46
CA LYS A 116 13.56 -7.87 -6.30
C LYS A 116 14.36 -7.41 -7.52
N ASP A 117 15.23 -8.28 -8.01
CA ASP A 117 15.86 -8.09 -9.32
C ASP A 117 14.82 -7.95 -10.43
N GLY A 118 15.16 -7.21 -11.48
CA GLY A 118 14.22 -6.83 -12.55
C GLY A 118 13.39 -5.59 -12.23
N GLY A 119 13.62 -4.96 -11.08
CA GLY A 119 13.01 -3.68 -10.72
C GLY A 119 11.59 -3.78 -10.15
N THR A 120 11.18 -4.95 -9.67
CA THR A 120 9.91 -5.14 -8.94
C THR A 120 10.11 -4.97 -7.45
N CYS A 121 9.14 -4.38 -6.76
CA CYS A 121 9.06 -4.29 -5.31
C CYS A 121 7.72 -4.87 -4.84
N SER A 122 7.79 -5.92 -4.01
CA SER A 122 6.62 -6.51 -3.39
C SER A 122 6.31 -5.82 -2.08
N TYR A 123 5.10 -5.32 -1.93
CA TYR A 123 4.63 -4.62 -0.75
C TYR A 123 3.71 -5.49 0.08
N THR A 124 3.77 -5.31 1.38
CA THR A 124 2.75 -5.74 2.33
C THR A 124 2.47 -4.59 3.26
N THR A 125 1.20 -4.24 3.41
CA THR A 125 0.79 -3.10 4.23
C THR A 125 -0.53 -3.37 4.92
N ARG A 126 -0.82 -2.59 5.97
CA ARG A 126 -2.14 -2.51 6.57
C ARG A 126 -2.87 -1.29 6.01
N ILE A 127 -4.11 -1.51 5.57
CA ILE A 127 -5.10 -0.45 5.36
C ILE A 127 -6.17 -0.59 6.45
N GLN A 128 -6.37 0.47 7.22
CA GLN A 128 -7.45 0.55 8.20
C GLN A 128 -8.64 1.24 7.55
N VAL A 129 -9.79 0.59 7.56
CA VAL A 129 -11.03 1.11 6.96
C VAL A 129 -12.18 1.07 7.96
N TYR A 130 -13.21 1.88 7.69
CA TYR A 130 -14.44 1.99 8.46
C TYR A 130 -15.62 1.67 7.52
N PRO A 131 -16.07 0.41 7.46
CA PRO A 131 -17.23 0.04 6.64
C PRO A 131 -18.49 0.78 7.10
N GLU A 132 -19.29 1.26 6.15
CA GLU A 132 -20.54 1.97 6.45
C GLU A 132 -21.58 1.03 7.08
N ASP A 133 -21.64 -0.21 6.62
CA ASP A 133 -22.58 -1.21 7.12
C ASP A 133 -22.07 -2.66 7.02
N SER A 134 -22.89 -3.60 7.46
CA SER A 134 -22.59 -5.04 7.43
C SER A 134 -22.52 -5.63 6.02
N SER A 135 -23.19 -5.02 5.03
CA SER A 135 -23.12 -5.48 3.64
C SER A 135 -21.75 -5.19 3.04
N VAL A 136 -21.20 -3.99 3.27
CA VAL A 136 -19.82 -3.63 2.89
C VAL A 136 -18.82 -4.58 3.56
N THR A 137 -19.02 -4.85 4.85
CA THR A 137 -18.17 -5.79 5.60
C THR A 137 -18.19 -7.19 4.98
N ALA A 138 -19.36 -7.73 4.64
CA ALA A 138 -19.49 -9.04 4.00
C ALA A 138 -18.76 -9.09 2.65
N ARG A 139 -18.91 -8.05 1.82
CA ARG A 139 -18.21 -7.97 0.53
C ARG A 139 -16.69 -7.95 0.69
N ILE A 140 -16.14 -7.23 1.68
CA ILE A 140 -14.70 -7.28 1.97
C ILE A 140 -14.26 -8.69 2.36
N VAL A 141 -15.06 -9.41 3.15
CA VAL A 141 -14.77 -10.80 3.53
C VAL A 141 -14.75 -11.71 2.30
N ASP A 142 -15.66 -11.51 1.34
CA ASP A 142 -15.70 -12.28 0.09
C ASP A 142 -14.46 -12.06 -0.80
N LEU A 143 -13.76 -10.93 -0.64
CA LEU A 143 -12.50 -10.65 -1.35
C LEU A 143 -11.28 -11.38 -0.74
N LEU A 144 -11.41 -11.97 0.46
CA LEU A 144 -10.30 -12.60 1.14
C LEU A 144 -9.74 -13.78 0.32
N HIS A 145 -8.44 -13.71 -0.01
CA HIS A 145 -7.72 -14.67 -0.87
C HIS A 145 -8.24 -14.81 -2.31
N ARG A 146 -9.07 -13.88 -2.79
CA ARG A 146 -9.43 -13.82 -4.21
C ARG A 146 -8.18 -13.41 -5.02
N PRO A 147 -7.79 -14.16 -6.07
CA PRO A 147 -6.53 -13.94 -6.78
C PRO A 147 -6.56 -12.77 -7.77
N ASP A 148 -7.75 -12.37 -8.24
CA ASP A 148 -7.96 -11.39 -9.30
C ASP A 148 -8.52 -10.06 -8.79
N THR A 149 -8.45 -9.79 -7.49
CA THR A 149 -8.92 -8.53 -6.92
C THR A 149 -8.06 -7.37 -7.42
N ARG A 150 -8.73 -6.30 -7.82
CA ARG A 150 -8.07 -5.05 -8.20
C ARG A 150 -8.40 -3.96 -7.19
N GLY A 151 -7.53 -2.97 -7.09
CA GLY A 151 -7.79 -1.81 -6.26
C GLY A 151 -7.01 -0.58 -6.68
N THR A 152 -7.38 0.53 -6.05
CA THR A 152 -6.73 1.83 -6.18
C THR A 152 -6.32 2.33 -4.80
N LEU A 153 -5.10 2.86 -4.70
CA LEU A 153 -4.57 3.50 -3.50
C LEU A 153 -4.00 4.85 -3.88
N GLU A 154 -4.51 5.91 -3.24
CA GLU A 154 -4.01 7.27 -3.41
C GLU A 154 -3.72 7.87 -2.02
N ALA A 155 -2.44 8.06 -1.73
CA ALA A 155 -2.00 8.93 -0.64
C ALA A 155 -1.70 10.33 -1.21
N SER A 156 -2.25 11.36 -0.59
CA SER A 156 -1.94 12.75 -0.97
C SER A 156 -0.49 13.09 -0.61
N ASP A 157 0.11 14.05 -1.33
CA ASP A 157 1.45 14.54 -1.00
C ASP A 157 1.51 15.11 0.43
N GLU A 158 0.42 15.70 0.92
CA GLU A 158 0.31 16.18 2.30
C GLU A 158 0.39 15.03 3.31
N ALA A 159 -0.32 13.92 3.06
CA ALA A 159 -0.21 12.73 3.90
C ALA A 159 1.21 12.15 3.86
N LEU A 160 1.84 12.10 2.68
CA LEU A 160 3.20 11.59 2.50
C LEU A 160 4.27 12.44 3.21
N ASN A 161 4.10 13.77 3.23
CA ASN A 161 5.04 14.73 3.82
C ASN A 161 4.81 15.00 5.33
N GLY A 162 3.62 14.72 5.86
CA GLY A 162 3.27 14.90 7.27
C GLY A 162 4.02 13.99 8.26
N ASN A 163 4.83 13.06 7.77
CA ASN A 163 5.59 12.10 8.56
C ASN A 163 6.90 12.67 9.19
N SER A 164 7.01 13.99 9.32
CA SER A 164 8.11 14.69 10.00
C SER A 164 7.68 15.14 11.39
N ASN A 165 7.50 14.18 12.30
CA ASN A 165 7.78 14.28 13.74
C ASN A 165 7.20 13.03 14.41
N GLY A 166 8.08 12.08 14.75
CA GLY A 166 7.78 11.17 15.84
C GLY A 166 7.85 11.98 17.11
N ASP A 167 6.71 12.32 17.68
CA ASP A 167 6.62 12.65 19.10
C ASP A 167 7.25 11.48 19.87
N GLY A 168 8.42 11.76 20.43
CA GLY A 168 8.98 10.96 21.49
C GLY A 168 8.19 11.29 22.75
N ASP A 169 7.27 10.41 23.10
CA ASP A 169 6.81 10.31 24.48
C ASP A 169 7.64 9.24 25.20
N GLU A 170 8.12 9.66 26.37
CA GLU A 170 9.10 9.07 27.29
C GLU A 170 8.85 7.61 27.71
#